data_AF-A0A2U2C0D3-F1
#
_entry.id   AF-A0A2U2C0D3-F1
#
_cell.length_a   1.000
_cell.length_b   1.000
_cell.length_c   1.000
_cell.angle_alpha   90.00
_cell.angle_beta   90.00
_cell.angle_gamma   90.00
#
_symmetry.space_group_name_H-M   'P 1'
#
loop_
_entity.id
_entity.type
_entity.pdbx_description
1 polymer ?
#
loop_
_entity_poly.entity_id
_entity_poly.type
_entity_poly.pdbx_seq_one_letter_code
_entity_poly.pdbx_strand_id
1 'polypeptide(L)' 'MTQRDMAGILKVTPMTLRNWKKEKPRLYEIIQKGFAFEEAVKKAQENADELKALEEKFKIKK' A
#
# COMPACT_ATOMS: atom_id res chain seq x y z
N MET A 1 -4.30 1.78 4.33
CA MET A 1 -4.52 3.17 3.82
C MET A 1 -5.98 3.62 4.05
N THR A 2 -6.26 4.91 4.31
CA THR A 2 -7.66 5.40 4.47
C THR A 2 -8.31 5.81 3.14
N GLN A 3 -9.63 5.98 3.12
CA GLN A 3 -10.35 6.50 1.93
C GLN A 3 -9.92 7.91 1.54
N ARG A 4 -9.51 8.74 2.50
CA ARG A 4 -8.98 10.08 2.24
C ARG A 4 -7.60 10.01 1.57
N ASP A 5 -6.74 9.10 2.02
CA ASP A 5 -5.41 8.90 1.43
C ASP A 5 -5.52 8.41 -0.01
N MET A 6 -6.37 7.40 -0.25
CA MET A 6 -6.67 6.90 -1.60
C MET A 6 -7.18 8.02 -2.51
N ALA A 7 -8.08 8.86 -2.01
CA ALA A 7 -8.61 9.99 -2.77
C ALA A 7 -7.52 11.01 -3.12
N GLY A 8 -6.62 11.30 -2.17
CA GLY A 8 -5.48 12.19 -2.37
C GLY A 8 -4.53 11.69 -3.45
N ILE A 9 -4.17 10.39 -3.41
CA ILE A 9 -3.29 9.77 -4.41
C ILE A 9 -3.91 9.81 -5.80
N LEU A 10 -5.21 9.49 -5.91
CA LEU A 10 -5.93 9.50 -7.18
C LEU A 10 -6.33 10.91 -7.65
N LYS A 11 -6.05 11.95 -6.86
CA LYS A 11 -6.44 13.35 -7.11
C LYS A 11 -7.95 13.50 -7.36
N VAL A 12 -8.75 12.80 -6.56
CA VAL A 12 -10.22 12.88 -6.57
C VAL A 12 -10.75 13.23 -5.19
N THR A 13 -12.04 13.54 -5.10
CA THR A 13 -12.67 13.72 -3.78
C THR A 13 -12.98 12.36 -3.13
N PRO A 14 -13.01 12.26 -1.79
CA PRO A 14 -13.46 11.04 -1.11
C PRO A 14 -14.89 10.62 -1.51
N MET A 15 -15.74 11.59 -1.84
CA MET A 15 -17.10 11.38 -2.34
C MET A 15 -17.09 10.63 -3.68
N THR A 16 -16.19 11.00 -4.60
CA THR A 16 -16.01 10.33 -5.89
C THR A 16 -15.69 8.84 -5.70
N LEU A 17 -14.75 8.52 -4.80
CA LEU A 17 -14.44 7.12 -4.46
C LEU A 17 -15.65 6.38 -3.87
N ARG A 18 -16.45 7.05 -3.03
CA ARG A 18 -17.67 6.48 -2.47
C ARG A 18 -18.70 6.17 -3.55
N ASN A 19 -18.87 7.08 -4.51
CA ASN A 19 -19.78 6.88 -5.63
C ASN A 19 -19.32 5.72 -6.52
N TRP A 20 -18.01 5.60 -6.79
CA TRP A 20 -17.48 4.48 -7.57
C TRP A 20 -17.72 3.12 -6.91
N LYS A 21 -17.70 3.04 -5.57
CA LYS A 21 -18.08 1.81 -4.86
C LYS A 21 -19.50 1.35 -5.21
N LYS A 22 -20.43 2.29 -5.41
CA LYS A 22 -21.85 2.00 -5.73
C LYS A 22 -22.09 1.85 -7.24
N GLU A 23 -21.57 2.78 -8.03
CA GLU A 23 -21.92 2.95 -9.45
C GLU A 23 -20.95 2.23 -10.39
N LYS A 24 -19.72 1.97 -9.94
CA LYS A 24 -18.64 1.36 -10.73
C LYS A 24 -17.89 0.31 -9.90
N PRO A 25 -18.57 -0.73 -9.37
CA PRO A 25 -17.98 -1.65 -8.39
C PRO A 25 -16.71 -2.36 -8.90
N ARG A 26 -16.65 -2.72 -10.19
CA ARG A 26 -15.43 -3.32 -10.78
C ARG A 26 -14.24 -2.35 -10.80
N LEU A 27 -14.46 -1.08 -11.12
CA LEU A 27 -13.40 -0.06 -11.08
C LEU A 27 -12.90 0.11 -9.64
N TYR A 28 -13.83 0.23 -8.69
CA TYR A 28 -13.50 0.33 -7.28
C TYR A 28 -12.67 -0.86 -6.81
N GLU A 29 -13.06 -2.09 -7.17
CA GLU A 29 -12.32 -3.31 -6.84
C GLU A 29 -10.88 -3.30 -7.40
N ILE A 30 -10.69 -2.93 -8.67
CA ILE A 30 -9.37 -2.82 -9.30
C ILE A 30 -8.49 -1.83 -8.53
N ILE A 31 -9.03 -0.67 -8.19
CA ILE A 31 -8.32 0.36 -7.42
C ILE A 31 -7.92 -0.16 -6.03
N GLN A 32 -8.83 -0.83 -5.31
CA GLN A 32 -8.53 -1.41 -4.00
C GLN A 32 -7.41 -2.44 -4.09
N LYS A 33 -7.45 -3.31 -5.11
CA LYS A 33 -6.40 -4.32 -5.36
C LYS A 33 -5.05 -3.67 -5.65
N GLY A 34 -5.01 -2.58 -6.43
CA GLY A 34 -3.79 -1.81 -6.68
C GLY A 34 -3.16 -1.27 -5.39
N PHE A 35 -3.95 -0.64 -4.52
CA PHE A 35 -3.44 -0.14 -3.24
C PHE A 35 -3.00 -1.26 -2.28
N ALA A 36 -3.74 -2.36 -2.23
CA ALA A 36 -3.34 -3.52 -1.42
C ALA A 36 -2.02 -4.12 -1.90
N PHE A 37 -1.79 -4.15 -3.21
CA PHE A 37 -0.54 -4.58 -3.81
C PHE A 37 0.63 -3.66 -3.43
N GLU A 38 0.47 -2.34 -3.55
CA GLU A 38 1.49 -1.36 -3.14
C GLU A 38 1.85 -1.50 -1.66
N GLU A 39 0.86 -1.68 -0.77
CA GLU A 39 1.10 -1.89 0.66
C GLU A 39 1.84 -3.20 0.93
N ALA A 40 1.54 -4.27 0.19
CA ALA A 40 2.23 -5.55 0.30
C ALA A 40 3.69 -5.46 -0.15
N VAL A 41 3.96 -4.78 -1.29
CA VAL A 41 5.33 -4.55 -1.78
C VAL A 41 6.14 -3.76 -0.75
N LYS A 42 5.56 -2.69 -0.20
CA LYS A 42 6.22 -1.88 0.83
C LYS A 42 6.61 -2.71 2.05
N LYS A 43 5.67 -3.50 2.59
CA LYS A 43 5.95 -4.38 3.74
C LYS A 43 7.01 -5.43 3.44
N ALA A 44 6.99 -6.01 2.24
CA ALA A 44 8.01 -6.97 1.83
C ALA A 44 9.41 -6.34 1.81
N GLN A 45 9.52 -5.09 1.33
CA GLN A 45 10.77 -4.34 1.34
C GLN A 45 11.24 -4.00 2.76
N GLU A 46 10.34 -3.49 3.61
CA GLU A 46 10.63 -3.21 5.02
C GLU A 46 11.14 -4.46 5.75
N ASN A 47 10.46 -5.60 5.57
CA ASN A 47 10.89 -6.88 6.14
C ASN A 47 12.28 -7.30 5.63
N ALA A 48 12.54 -7.16 4.33
CA ALA A 48 13.84 -7.50 3.76
C ALA A 48 14.96 -6.62 4.33
N ASP A 49 14.69 -5.33 4.53
CA ASP A 49 15.66 -4.39 5.09
C ASP A 49 15.90 -4.64 6.58
N GLU A 50 14.87 -5.00 7.34
CA GLU A 50 15.00 -5.45 8.74
C GLU A 50 15.87 -6.71 8.86
N LEU A 51 15.66 -7.70 7.97
CA LEU A 51 16.47 -8.92 7.94
C LEU A 51 17.95 -8.63 7.63
N LYS A 52 18.22 -7.74 6.67
CA LYS A 52 19.61 -7.30 6.38
C LYS A 52 20.24 -6.58 7.57
N ALA A 53 19.49 -5.69 8.23
CA ALA A 53 19.98 -5.00 9.41
C ALA A 53 20.28 -5.97 10.56
N LEU A 54 19.50 -7.04 10.68
CA LEU A 54 19.74 -8.10 11.65
C LEU A 54 20.99 -8.91 11.30
N GLU A 55 21.18 -9.28 10.04
CA GLU A 55 22.40 -9.94 9.55
C GLU A 55 23.65 -9.11 9.89
N GLU A 56 23.63 -7.81 9.60
CA GLU A 56 24.76 -6.90 9.90
C GLU A 56 25.05 -6.81 11.41
N LYS A 57 24.03 -6.81 12.27
CA LYS A 57 24.22 -6.83 13.73
C LYS A 57 24.90 -8.11 14.21
N PHE A 58 24.64 -9.24 13.55
CA PHE A 58 25.21 -10.54 13.90
C PHE A 58 26.50 -10.87 13.17
N LYS A 59 26.96 -10.04 12.23
CA LYS A 59 28.33 -10.12 11.71
C LYS A 59 29.30 -9.83 12.86
N ILE A 60 29.82 -10.91 13.44
CA ILE A 60 30.93 -10.89 14.38
C ILE A 60 32.07 -10.14 13.68
N LYS A 61 32.51 -9.01 14.26
CA LYS A 61 33.74 -8.34 13.84
C LYS A 61 34.87 -9.35 14.00
N LYS A 62 35.33 -9.88 12.87
CA LYS A 62 36.53 -10.71 12.79
C LYS A 62 37.76 -9.82 12.79
#